data_AF-A0A328CCJ6-F1
#
_entry.id   AF-A0A328CCJ6-F1
#
_cell.length_a   1.000
_cell.length_b   1.000
_cell.length_c   1.000
_cell.angle_alpha   90.00
_cell.angle_beta   90.00
_cell.angle_gamma   90.00
#
_symmetry.space_group_name_H-M   'P 1'
#
loop_
_entity.id
_entity.type
_entity.pdbx_description
1 polymer ?
#
loop_
_entity_poly.entity_id
_entity_poly.type
_entity_poly.pdbx_seq_one_letter_code
_entity_poly.pdbx_strand_id
1 'polypeptide(L)'
;MSLSPGAVPPSPGRPSGLAVLVLHHSVTVVILVLFIGIGVWSYLTFQKTDFFVAVDRDNLQAQLSPPLLEAQRQRIDMALQVYARIHEHYPANLRELVDQGLLLPSDLYYPAGSELWAYQRDVDSFELTLILSQGDPASP
;
A
#
# COMPACT_ATOMS: atom_id res chain seq x y z
N MET A 1 -78.16 39.99 -28.90
CA MET A 1 -77.67 39.14 -30.01
C MET A 1 -76.41 39.83 -30.51
N SER A 2 -75.18 39.31 -30.49
CA SER A 2 -74.67 37.95 -30.50
C SER A 2 -73.34 37.91 -29.73
N LEU A 3 -73.14 36.89 -28.88
CA LEU A 3 -71.85 36.59 -28.24
C LEU A 3 -71.04 35.74 -29.22
N SER A 4 -69.91 36.24 -29.72
CA SER A 4 -68.94 35.41 -30.45
C SER A 4 -68.28 34.42 -29.48
N PRO A 5 -68.29 33.11 -29.77
CA PRO A 5 -67.72 32.10 -28.89
C PRO A 5 -66.22 31.94 -29.10
N GLY A 6 -65.50 31.85 -27.98
CA GLY A 6 -64.32 31.01 -27.75
C GLY A 6 -63.20 30.99 -28.80
N ALA A 7 -62.14 31.77 -28.56
CA ALA A 7 -60.82 31.41 -29.04
C ALA A 7 -60.33 30.17 -28.28
N VAL A 8 -60.29 29.02 -28.96
CA VAL A 8 -59.66 27.79 -28.44
C VAL A 8 -58.14 27.91 -28.68
N PRO A 9 -57.28 27.78 -27.67
CA PRO A 9 -55.84 27.75 -27.89
C PRO A 9 -55.45 26.47 -28.66
N PRO A 10 -54.43 26.50 -29.54
CA PRO A 10 -54.01 25.30 -30.25
C PRO A 10 -53.52 24.26 -29.23
N SER A 11 -54.14 23.08 -29.27
CA SER A 11 -53.72 21.92 -28.50
C SER A 11 -52.29 21.56 -28.91
N PRO A 12 -51.33 21.39 -27.98
CA PRO A 12 -49.96 21.04 -28.33
C PRO A 12 -49.97 19.69 -29.04
N GLY A 13 -49.49 19.68 -30.29
CA GLY A 13 -49.49 18.52 -31.15
C GLY A 13 -48.85 17.32 -30.46
N ARG A 14 -49.58 16.20 -30.39
CA ARG A 14 -49.04 14.91 -29.95
C ARG A 14 -47.83 14.57 -30.84
N PRO A 15 -46.60 14.44 -30.30
CA PRO A 15 -45.51 13.89 -31.09
C PRO A 15 -45.89 12.47 -31.51
N SER A 16 -45.85 12.19 -32.82
CA SER A 16 -46.22 10.88 -33.34
C SER A 16 -45.27 9.80 -32.79
N GLY A 17 -45.80 8.64 -32.42
CA GLY A 17 -45.04 7.57 -31.76
C GLY A 17 -43.80 7.10 -32.53
N LEU A 18 -43.73 7.35 -33.83
CA LEU A 18 -42.56 7.05 -34.67
C LEU A 18 -41.39 8.00 -34.40
N ALA A 19 -41.63 9.29 -34.19
CA ALA A 19 -40.56 10.26 -33.89
C ALA A 19 -39.91 9.96 -32.53
N VAL A 20 -40.72 9.56 -31.55
CA VAL A 20 -40.25 9.13 -30.23
C VAL A 20 -39.45 7.83 -30.32
N LEU A 21 -39.89 6.87 -31.15
CA LEU A 21 -39.18 5.61 -31.37
C LEU A 21 -37.80 5.83 -32.00
N VAL A 22 -37.73 6.67 -33.04
CA VAL A 22 -36.47 7.03 -33.72
C VAL A 22 -35.51 7.72 -32.75
N LEU A 23 -36.02 8.64 -31.93
CA LEU A 23 -35.23 9.31 -30.89
C LEU A 23 -34.72 8.33 -29.84
N HIS A 24 -35.55 7.38 -29.41
CA HIS A 24 -35.16 6.37 -28.42
C HIS A 24 -34.02 5.49 -28.97
N HIS A 25 -34.14 5.04 -30.22
CA HIS A 25 -33.14 4.17 -30.83
C HIS A 25 -31.84 4.91 -31.14
N SER A 26 -31.91 6.17 -31.59
CA SER A 26 -30.70 6.97 -31.86
C SER A 26 -29.91 7.23 -30.58
N VAL A 27 -30.57 7.59 -29.47
CA VAL A 27 -29.91 7.79 -28.17
C VAL A 27 -29.30 6.49 -27.67
N THR A 28 -30.01 5.37 -27.80
CA THR A 28 -29.52 4.06 -27.36
C THR A 28 -28.26 3.64 -28.11
N VAL A 29 -28.22 3.87 -29.43
CA VAL A 29 -27.04 3.59 -30.26
C VAL A 29 -25.85 4.46 -29.85
N VAL A 30 -26.07 5.76 -29.59
CA VAL A 30 -25.00 6.66 -29.14
C VAL A 30 -24.41 6.20 -27.81
N ILE A 31 -25.26 5.78 -26.86
CA ILE A 31 -24.83 5.26 -25.56
C ILE A 31 -24.04 3.96 -25.72
N LEU A 32 -24.48 3.05 -26.58
CA LEU A 32 -23.75 1.80 -26.87
C LEU A 32 -22.37 2.07 -27.47
N VAL A 33 -22.27 2.99 -28.43
CA VAL A 33 -20.99 3.38 -29.03
C VAL A 33 -20.08 4.01 -27.98
N LEU A 34 -20.61 4.82 -27.07
CA LEU A 34 -19.84 5.40 -25.98
C LEU A 34 -19.28 4.33 -25.04
N PHE A 35 -20.09 3.35 -24.64
CA PHE A 35 -19.63 2.23 -23.78
C PHE A 35 -18.54 1.40 -24.46
N ILE A 36 -18.70 1.09 -25.75
CA ILE A 36 -17.68 0.37 -26.52
C ILE A 36 -16.41 1.21 -26.62
N GLY A 37 -16.53 2.51 -26.89
CA GLY A 37 -15.40 3.43 -26.96
C GLY A 37 -14.63 3.52 -25.64
N ILE A 38 -15.32 3.63 -24.51
CA ILE A 38 -14.71 3.62 -23.18
C ILE A 38 -14.04 2.28 -22.92
N GLY A 39 -14.69 1.15 -23.23
CA GLY A 39 -14.12 -0.18 -23.04
C GLY A 39 -12.84 -0.40 -23.85
N VAL A 40 -12.83 -0.01 -25.13
CA VAL A 40 -11.65 -0.10 -26.00
C VAL A 40 -10.55 0.85 -25.54
N TRP A 41 -10.90 2.09 -25.17
CA TRP A 41 -9.94 3.06 -24.65
C TRP A 41 -9.30 2.55 -23.35
N SER A 42 -10.09 2.12 -22.37
CA SER A 42 -9.59 1.51 -21.14
C SER A 42 -8.73 0.29 -21.42
N TYR A 43 -9.16 -0.60 -22.32
CA TYR A 43 -8.35 -1.77 -22.71
C TYR A 43 -6.98 -1.34 -23.25
N LEU A 44 -6.92 -0.41 -24.21
CA LEU A 44 -5.65 0.05 -24.80
C LEU A 44 -4.77 0.83 -23.81
N THR A 45 -5.38 1.63 -22.93
CA THR A 45 -4.68 2.40 -21.89
C THR A 45 -4.04 1.46 -20.88
N PHE A 46 -4.76 0.43 -20.43
CA PHE A 46 -4.27 -0.48 -19.39
C PHE A 46 -3.48 -1.68 -19.92
N GLN A 47 -3.52 -1.99 -21.22
CA GLN A 47 -2.72 -3.08 -21.80
C GLN A 47 -1.20 -2.84 -21.70
N LYS A 48 -0.77 -1.58 -21.58
CA LYS A 48 0.65 -1.19 -21.49
C LYS A 48 1.12 -0.80 -20.09
N THR A 49 0.21 -0.78 -19.12
CA THR A 49 0.59 -0.58 -17.73
C THR A 49 0.73 -1.94 -17.09
N ASP A 50 1.97 -2.44 -16.98
CA ASP A 50 2.34 -3.50 -16.05
C ASP A 50 2.12 -2.98 -14.60
N PHE A 51 0.87 -2.76 -14.20
CA PHE A 51 0.51 -2.50 -12.80
C PHE A 51 0.74 -3.73 -11.93
N PHE A 52 0.86 -4.90 -12.57
CA PHE A 52 1.27 -6.15 -11.97
C PHE A 52 2.58 -6.59 -12.60
N VAL A 53 3.65 -5.81 -12.43
CA VAL A 53 4.96 -6.46 -12.31
C VAL A 53 4.75 -7.52 -11.25
N ALA A 54 4.85 -8.80 -11.63
CA ALA A 54 4.90 -9.89 -10.67
C ALA A 54 6.11 -9.56 -9.82
N VAL A 55 5.88 -8.89 -8.69
CA VAL A 55 6.98 -8.36 -7.93
C VAL A 55 7.63 -9.59 -7.34
N ASP A 56 8.76 -9.93 -7.92
CA ASP A 56 9.53 -11.07 -7.51
C ASP A 56 9.79 -10.90 -6.02
N ARG A 57 9.18 -11.79 -5.22
CA ARG A 57 9.18 -11.66 -3.76
C ARG A 57 10.60 -11.60 -3.23
N ASP A 58 11.51 -12.29 -3.93
CA ASP A 58 12.93 -12.33 -3.61
C ASP A 58 13.60 -10.97 -3.88
N ASN A 59 13.22 -10.29 -4.96
CA ASN A 59 13.71 -8.95 -5.28
C ASN A 59 13.14 -7.88 -4.34
N LEU A 60 11.85 -7.98 -3.97
CA LEU A 60 11.28 -7.13 -2.91
C LEU A 60 11.97 -7.34 -1.57
N GLN A 61 12.21 -8.59 -1.19
CA GLN A 61 12.85 -8.91 0.07
C GLN A 61 14.30 -8.41 0.08
N ALA A 62 15.03 -8.52 -1.02
CA ALA A 62 16.38 -7.97 -1.15
C ALA A 62 16.43 -6.44 -1.12
N GLN A 63 15.40 -5.75 -1.64
CA GLN A 63 15.31 -4.29 -1.58
C GLN A 63 14.84 -3.78 -0.22
N LEU A 64 13.98 -4.53 0.47
CA LEU A 64 13.41 -4.14 1.76
C LEU A 64 14.28 -4.59 2.93
N SER A 65 15.16 -5.59 2.78
CA SER A 65 16.00 -6.04 3.89
C SER A 65 16.96 -4.97 4.41
N PRO A 66 17.69 -4.17 3.60
CA PRO A 66 18.59 -3.16 4.14
C PRO A 66 17.89 -2.07 4.98
N PRO A 67 16.79 -1.42 4.53
CA PRO A 67 16.13 -0.40 5.35
C PRO A 67 15.43 -1.01 6.57
N LEU A 68 14.94 -2.25 6.50
CA LEU A 68 14.32 -2.90 7.67
C LEU A 68 15.35 -3.28 8.74
N LEU A 69 16.56 -3.70 8.35
CA LEU A 69 17.66 -3.96 9.27
C LEU A 69 18.18 -2.69 9.93
N GLU A 70 18.30 -1.59 9.17
CA GLU A 70 18.69 -0.30 9.73
C GLU A 70 17.62 0.23 10.69
N ALA A 71 16.34 0.09 10.35
CA ALA A 71 15.24 0.44 11.25
C ALA A 71 15.26 -0.41 12.54
N GLN A 72 15.60 -1.69 12.46
CA GLN A 72 15.77 -2.55 13.63
C GLN A 72 16.93 -2.05 14.51
N ARG A 73 18.10 -1.78 13.89
CA ARG A 73 19.26 -1.22 14.59
C ARG A 73 18.92 0.05 15.35
N GLN A 74 18.22 0.98 14.71
CA GLN A 74 17.81 2.26 15.30
C GLN A 74 16.88 2.07 16.50
N ARG A 75 15.94 1.11 16.44
CA ARG A 75 15.08 0.79 17.59
C ARG A 75 15.90 0.28 18.77
N ILE A 76 16.85 -0.64 18.53
CA ILE A 76 17.73 -1.19 19.57
C ILE A 76 18.62 -0.09 20.16
N ASP A 77 19.24 0.74 19.31
CA ASP A 77 20.06 1.89 19.71
C ASP A 77 19.27 2.86 20.61
N MET A 78 18.07 3.25 20.19
CA MET A 78 17.21 4.13 20.98
C MET A 78 16.88 3.52 22.35
N ALA A 79 16.54 2.23 22.40
CA ALA A 79 16.26 1.54 23.66
C ALA A 79 17.49 1.47 24.58
N LEU A 80 18.68 1.23 24.04
CA LEU A 80 19.94 1.25 24.79
C LEU A 80 20.23 2.63 25.38
N GLN A 81 20.04 3.69 24.59
CA GLN A 81 20.22 5.06 25.06
C GLN A 81 19.21 5.43 26.15
N VAL A 82 17.94 5.02 26.01
CA VAL A 82 16.92 5.25 27.03
C VAL A 82 17.27 4.49 28.32
N TYR A 83 17.67 3.22 28.22
CA TYR A 83 18.09 2.43 29.37
C TYR A 83 19.25 3.11 30.10
N ALA A 84 20.28 3.54 29.36
CA ALA A 84 21.46 4.20 29.94
C ALA A 84 21.12 5.54 30.61
N ARG A 85 20.14 6.29 30.10
CA ARG A 85 19.65 7.50 30.77
C ARG A 85 18.91 7.23 32.07
N ILE A 86 18.27 6.07 32.20
CA ILE A 86 17.50 5.70 33.40
C ILE A 86 18.41 5.08 34.46
N HIS A 87 19.36 4.24 34.05
CA HIS A 87 20.17 3.42 34.96
C HIS A 87 21.63 3.88 35.09
N GLU A 88 22.04 4.92 34.34
CA GLU A 88 23.43 5.43 34.28
C GLU A 88 24.46 4.40 33.77
N HIS A 89 24.00 3.25 33.23
CA HIS A 89 24.83 2.23 32.62
C HIS A 89 24.08 1.52 31.49
N TYR A 90 24.81 0.90 30.58
CA TYR A 90 24.20 0.04 29.55
C TYR A 90 23.79 -1.35 30.12
N PRO A 91 22.73 -1.99 29.59
CA PRO A 91 22.26 -3.28 30.07
C PRO A 91 23.32 -4.37 29.86
N ALA A 92 23.29 -5.48 30.62
CA ALA A 92 24.27 -6.54 30.40
C ALA A 92 23.99 -7.34 29.12
N ASN A 93 22.74 -7.36 28.68
CA ASN A 93 22.29 -8.04 27.47
C ASN A 93 21.04 -7.34 26.90
N LEU A 94 20.73 -7.56 25.61
CA LEU A 94 19.56 -6.94 24.97
C LEU A 94 18.22 -7.41 25.54
N ARG A 95 18.18 -8.55 26.25
CA ARG A 95 16.93 -9.07 26.84
C ARG A 95 16.44 -8.22 27.99
N GLU A 96 17.33 -7.57 28.73
CA GLU A 96 16.94 -6.61 29.76
C GLU A 96 16.12 -5.43 29.20
N LEU A 97 16.35 -5.05 27.95
CA LEU A 97 15.53 -4.03 27.28
C LEU A 97 14.09 -4.50 27.07
N VAL A 98 13.89 -5.81 26.85
CA VAL A 98 12.58 -6.43 26.74
C VAL A 98 11.94 -6.56 28.12
N ASP A 99 12.71 -6.96 29.12
CA ASP A 99 12.23 -7.12 30.51
C ASP A 99 11.78 -5.78 31.10
N GLN A 100 12.44 -4.67 30.73
CA GLN A 100 12.06 -3.30 31.11
C GLN A 100 10.97 -2.68 30.20
N GLY A 101 10.49 -3.41 29.18
CA GLY A 101 9.47 -2.92 28.25
C GLY A 101 9.94 -1.81 27.30
N LEU A 102 11.26 -1.62 27.13
CA LEU A 102 11.84 -0.67 26.17
C LEU A 102 11.84 -1.22 24.74
N LEU A 103 11.83 -2.54 24.59
CA LEU A 103 11.68 -3.25 23.32
C LEU A 103 10.61 -4.34 23.43
N LEU A 104 9.97 -4.65 22.31
CA LEU A 104 9.16 -5.86 22.21
C LEU A 104 10.07 -7.07 21.95
N PRO A 105 9.69 -8.29 22.36
CA PRO A 105 10.44 -9.49 22.02
C PRO A 105 10.70 -9.62 20.51
N SER A 106 9.74 -9.20 19.69
CA SER A 106 9.83 -9.22 18.23
C SER A 106 10.88 -8.25 17.66
N ASP A 107 11.21 -7.15 18.36
CA ASP A 107 12.19 -6.18 17.88
C ASP A 107 13.61 -6.75 17.82
N LEU A 108 13.89 -7.78 18.61
CA LEU A 108 15.18 -8.48 18.59
C LEU A 108 15.35 -9.41 17.37
N TYR A 109 14.26 -9.82 16.73
CA TYR A 109 14.26 -10.85 15.68
C TYR A 109 13.66 -10.39 14.33
N TYR A 110 12.98 -9.24 14.28
CA TYR A 110 12.36 -8.72 13.07
C TYR A 110 13.25 -7.66 12.40
N PRO A 111 13.48 -7.72 11.06
CA PRO A 111 12.77 -8.53 10.05
C PRO A 111 13.31 -9.95 9.84
N ALA A 112 14.57 -10.18 10.23
CA ALA A 112 15.30 -11.38 9.88
C ALA A 112 15.41 -12.30 11.10
N GLY A 113 14.53 -13.29 11.20
CA GLY A 113 14.56 -14.26 12.31
C GLY A 113 15.87 -15.06 12.42
N SER A 114 16.74 -14.98 11.41
CA SER A 114 18.07 -15.59 11.34
C SER A 114 19.23 -14.63 11.52
N GLU A 115 19.01 -13.30 11.49
CA GLU A 115 20.07 -12.32 11.65
C GLU A 115 19.93 -11.67 13.03
N LEU A 116 20.93 -11.89 13.88
CA LEU A 116 20.91 -11.42 15.25
C LEU A 116 21.94 -10.32 15.42
N TRP A 117 21.56 -9.25 16.11
CA TRP A 117 22.51 -8.24 16.55
C TRP A 117 23.31 -8.78 17.72
N ALA A 118 24.60 -9.03 17.52
CA ALA A 118 25.56 -9.16 18.60
C ALA A 118 25.65 -7.83 19.34
N TYR A 119 25.56 -7.91 20.65
CA TYR A 119 25.66 -6.78 21.55
C TYR A 119 26.90 -6.96 22.43
N GLN A 120 27.80 -5.98 22.37
CA GLN A 120 28.90 -5.84 23.30
C GLN A 120 28.79 -4.50 24.00
N ARG A 121 29.07 -4.49 25.30
CA ARG A 121 29.04 -3.28 26.11
C ARG A 121 30.43 -2.97 26.65
N ASP A 122 30.73 -1.69 26.69
CA ASP A 122 31.82 -1.11 27.45
C ASP A 122 31.22 -0.27 28.61
N VAL A 123 32.07 0.41 29.37
CA VAL A 123 31.66 1.26 30.50
C VAL A 123 30.76 2.41 30.02
N ASP A 124 31.20 3.14 28.99
CA ASP A 124 30.51 4.33 28.48
C ASP A 124 30.00 4.18 27.04
N SER A 125 30.16 2.99 26.44
CA SER A 125 29.80 2.75 25.05
C SER A 125 29.21 1.35 24.83
N PHE A 126 28.66 1.13 23.65
CA PHE A 126 28.24 -0.18 23.22
C PHE A 126 28.52 -0.35 21.73
N GLU A 127 28.62 -1.61 21.31
CA GLU A 127 28.78 -1.99 19.92
C GLU A 127 27.65 -2.97 19.54
N LEU A 128 27.05 -2.71 18.36
CA LEU A 128 26.07 -3.57 17.74
C LEU A 128 26.64 -4.09 16.43
N THR A 129 26.86 -5.40 16.35
CA THR A 129 27.40 -6.06 15.15
C THR A 129 26.35 -7.02 14.60
N LEU A 130 26.03 -6.93 13.31
CA LEU A 130 25.10 -7.87 12.69
C LEU A 130 25.78 -9.24 12.52
N ILE A 131 25.28 -10.27 13.20
CA ILE A 131 25.68 -11.66 12.92
C ILE A 131 24.78 -12.17 11.81
N LEU A 132 25.34 -12.23 10.60
CA LEU A 132 24.76 -12.99 9.50
C LEU A 132 24.93 -14.46 9.84
N SER A 133 23.82 -15.17 10.11
CA SER A 133 23.86 -16.63 10.21
C SER A 133 24.27 -17.18 8.84
N GLN A 134 25.56 -17.42 8.67
CA GLN A 134 26.14 -17.97 7.46
C GLN A 134 25.44 -19.30 7.22
N GLY A 135 24.64 -19.37 6.16
CA GLY A 135 24.00 -20.61 5.73
C GLY A 135 25.08 -21.69 5.63
N ASP A 136 24.80 -22.83 6.24
CA ASP A 136 25.59 -24.05 6.16
C ASP A 136 26.06 -24.24 4.71
N PRO A 137 27.36 -24.15 4.39
CA PRO A 137 27.82 -24.57 3.08
C PRO A 137 27.55 -26.07 3.02
N ALA A 138 26.60 -26.46 2.17
CA ALA A 138 26.36 -27.85 1.83
C ALA A 138 27.71 -28.56 1.65
N SER A 139 28.01 -29.43 2.62
CA SER A 139 29.21 -30.27 2.65
C SER A 139 29.15 -31.29 1.49
N PRO A 140 30.32 -31.80 1.06
CA PRO A 140 30.73 -32.00 -0.34
C PRO A 140 29.98 -33.07 -1.14
#